data_AF-A0A7V9U1W1-F1
#
_entry.id   AF-A0A7V9U1W1-F1
#
_cell.length_a   1.000
_cell.length_b   1.000
_cell.length_c   1.000
_cell.angle_alpha   90.00
_cell.angle_beta   90.00
_cell.angle_gamma   90.00
#
_symmetry.space_group_name_H-M   'P 1'
#
loop_
_entity.id
_entity.type
_entity.pdbx_description
1 polymer ?
#
loop_
_entity_poly.entity_id
_entity_poly.type
_entity_poly.pdbx_seq_one_letter_code
_entity_poly.pdbx_strand_id
1 'polypeptide(L)' 'MASYKLLVTRSAAKELEAVSAKDRGRIVTSIGRLEDDPHPSGVEKLSGDEK' A
#
# COMPACT_ATOMS: atom_id res chain seq x y z
N MET A 1 12.91 -14.09 -2.25
CA MET A 1 12.63 -12.64 -2.13
C MET A 1 12.48 -12.30 -0.67
N ALA A 2 12.85 -11.10 -0.24
CA ALA A 2 12.64 -10.68 1.14
C ALA A 2 11.14 -10.48 1.39
N SER A 3 10.62 -10.97 2.51
CA SER A 3 9.24 -10.70 2.96
C SER A 3 9.27 -9.41 3.78
N TYR A 4 8.41 -8.47 3.41
CA TYR A 4 8.27 -7.18 4.07
C TYR A 4 7.07 -7.17 5.01
N LYS A 5 7.28 -6.76 6.26
CA LYS A 5 6.18 -6.53 7.18
C LYS A 5 5.43 -5.26 6.81
N LEU A 6 4.19 -5.39 6.38
CA LEU A 6 3.31 -4.27 6.11
C LEU A 6 2.78 -3.67 7.42
N LEU A 7 2.87 -2.34 7.54
CA LEU A 7 2.35 -1.57 8.67
C LEU A 7 1.46 -0.45 8.12
N VAL A 8 0.21 -0.40 8.56
CA VAL A 8 -0.74 0.64 8.17
C VAL A 8 -0.79 1.69 9.27
N THR A 9 -0.54 2.95 8.92
CA THR A 9 -0.64 4.06 9.86
C THR A 9 -2.09 4.35 10.20
N ARG A 10 -2.32 4.99 11.35
CA ARG A 10 -3.68 5.34 11.79
C ARG A 10 -4.40 6.28 10.81
N SER A 11 -3.68 7.18 10.14
CA SER A 11 -4.25 8.06 9.12
C SER A 11 -4.71 7.27 7.89
N ALA A 12 -3.86 6.38 7.37
CA ALA A 12 -4.21 5.53 6.23
C ALA A 12 -5.41 4.62 6.53
N ALA A 13 -5.52 4.10 7.75
CA ALA A 13 -6.69 3.32 8.17
C ALA A 13 -7.99 4.14 8.09
N LYS A 14 -7.99 5.41 8.54
CA LYS A 14 -9.15 6.31 8.42
C LYS A 14 -9.51 6.61 6.96
N GLU A 15 -8.52 6.77 6.10
CA GLU A 15 -8.75 6.99 4.67
C GLU A 15 -9.41 5.76 4.03
N LEU A 16 -8.94 4.55 4.36
CA LEU A 16 -9.58 3.31 3.93
C LEU A 16 -11.02 3.17 4.42
N GLU A 17 -11.31 3.63 5.64
CA GLU A 17 -12.67 3.64 6.21
C GLU A 17 -13.64 4.57 5.47
N ALA A 18 -13.14 5.63 4.84
CA ALA A 18 -13.95 6.54 4.03
C ALA A 18 -14.27 5.98 2.62
N VAL A 19 -13.51 4.98 2.17
CA VAL A 19 -13.73 4.31 0.88
C VAL A 19 -14.92 3.34 0.96
N SER A 20 -15.64 3.18 -0.16
CA SER A 20 -16.71 2.19 -0.33
C SER A 20 -16.24 0.79 0.07
N ALA A 21 -17.13 -0.05 0.63
CA ALA A 21 -16.76 -1.40 1.06
C ALA A 21 -16.18 -2.26 -0.08
N LYS A 22 -16.69 -2.09 -1.30
CA LYS A 22 -16.24 -2.81 -2.50
C LYS A 22 -14.80 -2.44 -2.86
N ASP A 23 -14.48 -1.16 -2.87
CA ASP A 23 -13.16 -0.69 -3.28
C ASP A 23 -12.13 -0.86 -2.15
N ARG A 24 -12.56 -0.74 -0.88
CA ARG A 24 -11.72 -1.02 0.28
C ARG A 24 -11.13 -2.42 0.23
N GLY A 25 -11.95 -3.44 -0.07
CA GLY A 25 -11.46 -4.82 -0.20
C GLY A 25 -10.42 -4.98 -1.31
N ARG A 26 -10.63 -4.31 -2.45
CA ARG A 26 -9.67 -4.32 -3.56
C ARG A 26 -8.35 -3.66 -3.16
N ILE A 27 -8.41 -2.49 -2.50
CA ILE A 27 -7.22 -1.76 -2.07
C ILE A 27 -6.41 -2.58 -1.05
N VAL A 28 -7.06 -3.14 -0.02
CA VAL A 28 -6.38 -3.96 1.00
C VAL A 28 -5.72 -5.19 0.38
N THR A 29 -6.39 -5.83 -0.59
CA THR A 29 -5.80 -6.96 -1.33
C THR A 29 -4.56 -6.55 -2.12
N SER A 30 -4.58 -5.40 -2.78
CA SER A 30 -3.42 -4.88 -3.50
C SER A 30 -2.27 -4.51 -2.55
N ILE A 31 -2.56 -3.89 -1.40
CA ILE A 31 -1.56 -3.57 -0.38
C ILE A 31 -0.90 -4.86 0.13
N GLY A 32 -1.68 -5.93 0.37
CA GLY A 32 -1.14 -7.22 0.83
C GLY A 32 -0.07 -7.82 -0.10
N ARG A 33 -0.17 -7.59 -1.42
CA ARG A 33 0.82 -8.08 -2.40
C ARG A 33 2.19 -7.39 -2.27
N LEU A 34 2.23 -6.21 -1.63
CA LEU A 34 3.47 -5.46 -1.40
C LEU A 34 4.39 -6.13 -0.39
N GLU A 35 3.91 -7.13 0.37
CA GLU A 35 4.75 -7.94 1.25
C GLU A 35 5.82 -8.71 0.46
N ASP A 36 5.46 -9.24 -0.71
CA ASP A 36 6.37 -10.03 -1.57
C ASP A 36 7.03 -9.17 -2.66
N ASP A 37 6.28 -8.18 -3.20
CA ASP A 37 6.74 -7.27 -4.26
C ASP A 37 6.47 -5.81 -3.89
N PRO A 38 7.36 -5.16 -3.12
CA PRO A 38 7.14 -3.80 -2.63
C PRO A 38 7.16 -2.72 -3.72
N HIS A 39 7.72 -3.02 -4.90
CA HIS A 39 7.82 -2.08 -6.03
C HIS A 39 7.27 -2.73 -7.31
N PRO A 40 5.96 -3.00 -7.38
CA PRO A 40 5.37 -3.68 -8.51
C PRO A 40 5.47 -2.83 -9.78
N SER A 41 5.42 -3.48 -10.94
CA SER A 41 5.55 -2.78 -12.23
C SER A 41 4.51 -1.66 -12.38
N GLY A 42 4.95 -0.48 -12.80
CA GLY A 42 4.07 0.67 -13.03
C GLY A 42 3.86 1.58 -11.81
N VAL A 43 4.58 1.36 -10.70
CA VAL A 43 4.65 2.34 -9.61
C VAL A 43 5.67 3.43 -9.92
N GLU A 44 5.35 4.65 -9.51
CA GLU A 44 6.25 5.79 -9.58
C GLU A 44 6.62 6.24 -8.17
N LYS A 45 7.91 6.52 -7.96
CA LYS A 45 8.38 7.11 -6.72
C LYS A 45 7.89 8.55 -6.65
N LEU A 46 6.92 8.82 -5.77
CA LEU A 46 6.30 10.14 -5.64
C LEU A 46 7.27 11.22 -5.16
N SER A 47 8.22 10.86 -4.28
CA SER A 47 9.21 11.78 -3.71
C SER A 47 10.34 10.99 -3.02
N GLY A 48 11.51 11.60 -2.89
CA GLY A 48 12.60 11.15 -2.03
C GLY A 48 13.84 11.97 -2.32
N ASP A 49 14.50 12.45 -1.26
CA ASP A 49 15.71 13.27 -1.34
C ASP A 49 16.75 12.54 -2.20
N GLU A 50 17.04 13.07 -3.39
CA GLU A 50 18.21 12.70 -4.16
C GLU A 50 19.42 13.31 -3.46
N LYS A 51 19.98 12.58 -2.50
CA LYS A 51 21.26 12.91 -1.90
C LYS A 51 22.32 11.91 -2.31
#